data_AF-A0A923PZ51-F1
#
_entry.id   AF-A0A923PZ51-F1
#
_cell.length_a   1.000
_cell.length_b   1.000
_cell.length_c   1.000
_cell.angle_alpha   90.00
_cell.angle_beta   90.00
_cell.angle_gamma   90.00
#
_symmetry.space_group_name_H-M   'P 1'
#
loop_
_entity.id
_entity.type
_entity.pdbx_description
1 polymer ?
#
loop_
_entity_poly.entity_id
_entity_poly.type
_entity_poly.pdbx_seq_one_letter_code
_entity_poly.pdbx_strand_id
1 'polypeptide(L)'
;MRVGIFGGSFNPPHMGHINSLLTVQKKAGLDKVHVVPAAQSPLKMAVEGATAEQRYELVKQALNGYGKQFVVDDQEIKRGGLSYTIDTIMNMRKQVEAEDLYLIIGADQFEDFSQWKEFQKILTEANLIVTTRPGWDIPAEADELPEYLKSLVAEYDFNFIELKTGRNVQFIRLDDIEVSASEVRKLLRTGRPVEKLLPLSVESYVKEHKMYRPIGDKIGDFAKFTAFCGDVLFSKKAIQVRGFDLTNMSAVSEYTVVASGTSTRHATSLAENVVSLVKEQYNVLPQSIEGTDEGRWVVVDYGSLIVHIFYDFVRQEYSLEKLWTEGKDMSLKDPYVK
;
A
#
# COMPACT_ATOMS: atom_id res chain seq x y z
N MET A 1 26.40 1.85 -17.96
CA MET A 1 25.01 1.98 -18.48
C MET A 1 24.14 2.05 -17.26
N ARG A 2 23.46 3.16 -17.02
CA ARG A 2 22.73 3.42 -15.78
C ARG A 2 21.33 2.81 -15.84
N VAL A 3 21.03 1.87 -14.94
CA VAL A 3 19.78 1.12 -14.92
C VAL A 3 19.02 1.40 -13.63
N GLY A 4 17.80 1.91 -13.74
CA GLY A 4 16.88 2.08 -12.64
C GLY A 4 16.00 0.85 -12.38
N ILE A 5 15.67 0.59 -11.13
CA ILE A 5 14.62 -0.33 -10.67
C ILE A 5 13.54 0.51 -10.01
N PHE A 6 12.33 0.49 -10.56
CA PHE A 6 11.16 1.17 -10.00
C PHE A 6 10.13 0.12 -9.59
N GLY A 7 10.18 -0.29 -8.33
CA GLY A 7 9.30 -1.31 -7.76
C GLY A 7 7.99 -0.74 -7.23
N GLY A 8 6.91 -1.51 -7.29
CA GLY A 8 5.63 -1.08 -6.72
C GLY A 8 4.51 -2.09 -6.89
N SER A 9 3.41 -1.89 -6.15
CA SER A 9 2.22 -2.73 -6.34
C SER A 9 1.46 -2.38 -7.62
N PHE A 10 1.44 -1.11 -8.04
CA PHE A 10 0.71 -0.61 -9.22
C PHE A 10 -0.75 -1.07 -9.28
N ASN A 11 -1.54 -0.73 -8.26
CA ASN A 11 -2.92 -1.20 -8.14
C ASN A 11 -3.97 -0.07 -8.11
N PRO A 12 -4.23 0.65 -9.22
CA PRO A 12 -3.56 0.59 -10.53
C PRO A 12 -2.30 1.49 -10.61
N PRO A 13 -1.48 1.38 -11.67
CA PRO A 13 -0.55 2.47 -12.03
C PRO A 13 -1.33 3.74 -12.35
N HIS A 14 -0.73 4.91 -12.09
CA HIS A 14 -1.41 6.21 -12.18
C HIS A 14 -0.42 7.32 -12.57
N MET A 15 -0.90 8.53 -12.85
CA MET A 15 -0.08 9.63 -13.35
C MET A 15 1.07 10.02 -12.41
N GLY A 16 0.90 9.91 -11.10
CA GLY A 16 1.99 10.07 -10.14
C GLY A 16 3.18 9.12 -10.37
N HIS A 17 2.93 7.85 -10.72
CA HIS A 17 4.01 6.91 -11.06
C HIS A 17 4.70 7.31 -12.37
N ILE A 18 3.93 7.70 -13.39
CA ILE A 18 4.46 8.13 -14.69
C ILE A 18 5.35 9.37 -14.52
N ASN A 19 4.88 10.36 -13.77
CA ASN A 19 5.64 11.56 -13.46
C ASN A 19 6.95 11.25 -12.74
N SER A 20 6.90 10.37 -11.73
CA SER A 20 8.10 9.91 -11.04
C SER A 20 9.09 9.25 -11.99
N LEU A 21 8.63 8.31 -12.82
CA LEU A 21 9.47 7.58 -13.77
C LEU A 21 10.14 8.51 -14.79
N LEU A 22 9.39 9.42 -15.40
CA LEU A 22 9.92 10.37 -16.39
C LEU A 22 10.91 11.35 -15.76
N THR A 23 10.57 11.88 -14.57
CA THR A 23 11.41 12.85 -13.87
C THR A 23 12.72 12.22 -13.44
N VAL A 24 12.67 11.05 -12.82
CA VAL A 24 13.87 10.34 -12.36
C VAL A 24 14.72 9.90 -13.53
N GLN A 25 14.13 9.30 -14.58
CA GLN A 25 14.87 8.86 -15.76
C GLN A 25 15.66 10.01 -16.38
N LYS A 26 15.05 11.20 -16.51
CA LYS A 26 15.70 12.39 -17.06
C LYS A 26 16.75 13.00 -16.12
N LYS A 27 16.39 13.27 -14.86
CA LYS A 27 17.26 13.98 -13.89
C LYS A 27 18.46 13.14 -13.46
N ALA A 28 18.29 11.83 -13.30
CA ALA A 28 19.37 10.91 -12.96
C ALA A 28 20.10 10.35 -14.21
N GLY A 29 19.68 10.71 -15.42
CA GLY A 29 20.32 10.26 -16.67
C GLY A 29 20.33 8.73 -16.80
N LEU A 30 19.21 8.08 -16.48
CA LEU A 30 19.10 6.62 -16.59
C LEU A 30 18.89 6.21 -18.05
N ASP A 31 19.70 5.26 -18.51
CA ASP A 31 19.59 4.68 -19.85
C ASP A 31 18.35 3.79 -19.97
N LYS A 32 18.03 3.06 -18.90
CA LYS A 32 16.86 2.20 -18.79
C LYS A 32 16.26 2.25 -17.39
N VAL A 33 14.96 2.04 -17.30
CA VAL A 33 14.25 1.85 -16.03
C VAL A 33 13.39 0.59 -16.14
N HIS A 34 13.70 -0.40 -15.30
CA HIS A 34 12.91 -1.59 -15.09
C HIS A 34 11.79 -1.25 -14.11
N VAL A 35 10.55 -1.25 -14.60
CA VAL A 35 9.36 -1.07 -13.78
C VAL A 35 8.91 -2.46 -13.36
N VAL A 36 9.00 -2.76 -12.07
CA VAL A 36 8.88 -4.11 -11.51
C VAL A 36 7.60 -4.22 -10.68
N PRO A 37 6.48 -4.75 -11.23
CA PRO A 37 5.26 -4.95 -10.47
C PRO A 37 5.45 -6.08 -9.45
N ALA A 38 5.17 -5.78 -8.18
CA ALA A 38 5.28 -6.75 -7.11
C ALA A 38 4.21 -7.84 -7.22
N ALA A 39 4.60 -9.09 -6.93
CA ALA A 39 3.65 -10.20 -6.78
C ALA A 39 2.79 -9.99 -5.53
N GLN A 40 3.45 -9.85 -4.38
CA GLN A 40 2.84 -9.52 -3.11
C GLN A 40 3.83 -8.70 -2.26
N SER A 41 3.38 -7.54 -1.75
CA SER A 41 4.19 -6.75 -0.83
C SER A 41 4.36 -7.49 0.50
N PRO A 42 5.58 -7.55 1.07
CA PRO A 42 5.82 -8.16 2.37
C PRO A 42 5.31 -7.29 3.54
N LEU A 43 5.09 -5.99 3.33
CA LEU A 43 4.76 -5.02 4.38
C LEU A 43 3.28 -4.62 4.41
N LYS A 44 2.51 -5.00 3.38
CA LYS A 44 1.11 -4.58 3.25
C LYS A 44 0.19 -5.79 3.18
N MET A 45 -0.90 -5.73 3.93
CA MET A 45 -1.98 -6.69 3.81
C MET A 45 -2.63 -6.59 2.41
N ALA A 46 -3.11 -7.73 1.91
CA ALA A 46 -3.77 -7.77 0.62
C ALA A 46 -5.13 -7.05 0.68
N VAL A 47 -5.39 -6.24 -0.33
CA VAL A 47 -6.66 -5.52 -0.52
C VAL A 47 -7.30 -5.93 -1.84
N GLU A 48 -8.62 -5.80 -1.94
CA GLU A 48 -9.39 -6.09 -3.13
C GLU A 48 -8.95 -5.17 -4.29
N GLY A 49 -8.66 -5.76 -5.44
CA GLY A 49 -8.19 -5.06 -6.61
C GLY A 49 -7.65 -6.01 -7.67
N ALA A 50 -6.75 -5.51 -8.51
CA ALA A 50 -6.16 -6.28 -9.59
C ALA A 50 -5.22 -7.38 -9.09
N THR A 51 -5.28 -8.56 -9.73
CA THR A 51 -4.29 -9.64 -9.51
C THR A 51 -2.90 -9.20 -9.96
N ALA A 52 -1.86 -9.93 -9.56
CA ALA A 52 -0.48 -9.60 -9.95
C ALA A 52 -0.32 -9.52 -11.48
N GLU A 53 -0.91 -10.47 -12.21
CA GLU A 53 -0.90 -10.55 -13.66
C GLU A 53 -1.66 -9.39 -14.31
N GLN A 54 -2.83 -9.03 -13.74
CA GLN A 54 -3.57 -7.86 -14.21
C GLN A 54 -2.81 -6.57 -13.97
N ARG A 55 -2.11 -6.43 -12.83
CA ARG A 55 -1.26 -5.25 -12.55
C ARG A 55 -0.10 -5.15 -13.53
N TYR A 56 0.50 -6.27 -13.90
CA TYR A 56 1.51 -6.29 -14.97
C TYR A 56 0.97 -5.78 -16.30
N GLU A 57 -0.22 -6.24 -16.72
CA GLU A 57 -0.85 -5.73 -17.93
C GLU A 57 -1.20 -4.25 -17.82
N LEU A 58 -1.72 -3.80 -16.67
CA LEU A 58 -1.98 -2.37 -16.44
C LEU A 58 -0.69 -1.53 -16.55
N VAL A 59 0.45 -2.01 -16.03
CA VAL A 59 1.73 -1.30 -16.14
C VAL A 59 2.22 -1.26 -17.60
N LYS A 60 2.03 -2.33 -18.37
CA LYS A 60 2.29 -2.31 -19.82
C LYS A 60 1.42 -1.28 -20.53
N GLN A 61 0.13 -1.20 -20.20
CA GLN A 61 -0.76 -0.18 -20.75
C GLN A 61 -0.31 1.23 -20.33
N ALA A 62 0.08 1.41 -19.06
CA ALA A 62 0.49 2.70 -18.51
C ALA A 62 1.74 3.26 -19.20
N LEU A 63 2.67 2.39 -19.58
CA LEU A 63 3.94 2.78 -20.20
C LEU A 63 3.90 2.76 -21.73
N ASN A 64 2.76 2.34 -22.32
CA ASN A 64 2.56 2.39 -23.75
C ASN A 64 2.66 3.84 -24.25
N GLY A 65 3.64 4.12 -25.10
CA GLY A 65 3.89 5.46 -25.66
C GLY A 65 4.95 6.31 -24.95
N TYR A 66 5.55 5.87 -23.84
CA TYR A 66 6.58 6.64 -23.11
C TYR A 66 8.03 6.34 -23.54
N GLY A 67 8.24 5.35 -24.41
CA GLY A 67 9.53 5.06 -25.04
C GLY A 67 10.18 3.75 -24.56
N LYS A 68 11.23 3.33 -25.28
CA LYS A 68 11.91 2.03 -25.10
C LYS A 68 12.81 1.95 -23.86
N GLN A 69 13.06 3.08 -23.21
CA GLN A 69 13.84 3.15 -21.98
C GLN A 69 13.09 2.58 -20.78
N PHE A 70 11.75 2.50 -20.83
CA PHE A 70 10.95 1.87 -19.78
C PHE A 70 10.65 0.42 -20.14
N VAL A 71 11.09 -0.51 -19.29
CA VAL A 71 10.91 -1.95 -19.47
C VAL A 71 10.02 -2.46 -18.36
N VAL A 72 8.90 -3.11 -18.71
CA VAL A 72 8.07 -3.79 -17.69
C VAL A 72 8.70 -5.15 -17.40
N ASP A 73 9.02 -5.39 -16.15
CA ASP A 73 9.77 -6.55 -15.70
C ASP A 73 8.90 -7.42 -14.78
N ASP A 74 8.56 -8.62 -15.25
CA ASP A 74 7.68 -9.56 -14.56
C ASP A 74 8.43 -10.52 -13.61
N GLN A 75 9.71 -10.27 -13.33
CA GLN A 75 10.53 -11.19 -12.54
C GLN A 75 9.94 -11.54 -11.17
N GLU A 76 9.31 -10.60 -10.48
CA GLU A 76 8.72 -10.85 -9.17
C GLU A 76 7.42 -11.66 -9.28
N ILE A 77 6.62 -11.41 -10.32
CA ILE A 77 5.39 -12.17 -10.60
C ILE A 77 5.74 -13.61 -10.95
N LYS A 78 6.75 -13.82 -11.82
CA LYS A 78 7.23 -15.15 -12.17
C LYS A 78 7.82 -15.90 -10.99
N ARG A 79 8.52 -15.20 -10.09
CA ARG A 79 9.06 -15.78 -8.85
C ARG A 79 7.95 -16.19 -7.89
N GLY A 80 6.86 -15.42 -7.83
CA GLY A 80 5.73 -15.65 -6.93
C GLY A 80 6.09 -15.42 -5.45
N GLY A 81 5.09 -15.56 -4.59
CA GLY A 81 5.25 -15.33 -3.15
C GLY A 81 5.52 -13.87 -2.79
N LEU A 82 6.28 -13.65 -1.72
CA LEU A 82 6.62 -12.30 -1.24
C LEU A 82 7.72 -11.67 -2.09
N SER A 83 7.47 -10.42 -2.48
CA SER A 83 8.39 -9.58 -3.25
C SER A 83 9.40 -8.90 -2.33
N TYR A 84 10.57 -9.50 -2.11
CA TYR A 84 11.68 -8.81 -1.47
C TYR A 84 12.58 -8.13 -2.50
N THR A 85 12.84 -6.83 -2.31
CA THR A 85 13.64 -6.01 -3.23
C THR A 85 15.07 -6.52 -3.37
N ILE A 86 15.67 -7.07 -2.31
CA ILE A 86 17.01 -7.64 -2.40
C ILE A 86 17.07 -8.78 -3.42
N ASP A 87 16.06 -9.64 -3.50
CA ASP A 87 16.04 -10.76 -4.45
C ASP A 87 15.98 -10.25 -5.90
N THR A 88 15.26 -9.15 -6.12
CA THR A 88 15.16 -8.43 -7.40
C THR A 88 16.47 -7.76 -7.78
N ILE A 89 17.13 -7.08 -6.85
CA ILE A 89 18.46 -6.49 -7.05
C ILE A 89 19.48 -7.56 -7.39
N MET A 90 19.54 -8.65 -6.63
CA MET A 90 20.50 -9.73 -6.88
C MET A 90 20.27 -10.41 -8.23
N ASN A 91 19.03 -10.48 -8.71
CA ASN A 91 18.75 -10.98 -10.05
C ASN A 91 19.24 -10.02 -11.14
N MET A 92 19.04 -8.71 -10.97
CA MET A 92 19.55 -7.67 -11.88
C MET A 92 21.08 -7.59 -11.89
N ARG A 93 21.72 -7.81 -10.74
CA ARG A 93 23.18 -7.82 -10.56
C ARG A 93 23.91 -8.89 -11.38
N LYS A 94 23.20 -9.88 -11.92
CA LYS A 94 23.78 -10.84 -12.86
C LYS A 94 24.19 -10.22 -14.20
N GLN A 95 23.67 -9.03 -14.52
CA GLN A 95 23.85 -8.37 -15.82
C GLN A 95 24.26 -6.90 -15.71
N VAL A 96 24.08 -6.28 -14.54
CA VAL A 96 24.35 -4.85 -14.32
C VAL A 96 25.28 -4.70 -13.12
N GLU A 97 26.29 -3.83 -13.25
CA GLU A 97 27.18 -3.53 -12.14
C GLU A 97 26.50 -2.71 -11.04
N ALA A 98 26.87 -2.92 -9.77
CA ALA A 98 26.22 -2.26 -8.64
C ALA A 98 26.36 -0.73 -8.66
N GLU A 99 27.47 -0.21 -9.21
CA GLU A 99 27.69 1.23 -9.43
C GLU A 99 26.79 1.83 -10.51
N ASP A 100 26.27 0.99 -11.40
CA ASP A 100 25.40 1.32 -12.52
C ASP A 100 23.91 1.02 -12.21
N LEU A 101 23.60 0.42 -11.06
CA LEU A 101 22.26 0.02 -10.67
C LEU A 101 21.66 1.00 -9.64
N TYR A 102 20.43 1.44 -9.86
CA TYR A 102 19.76 2.45 -9.05
C TYR A 102 18.39 1.95 -8.61
N LEU A 103 18.16 1.77 -7.32
CA LEU A 103 16.83 1.51 -6.77
C LEU A 103 16.12 2.83 -6.55
N ILE A 104 14.95 3.01 -7.17
CA ILE A 104 14.14 4.22 -7.08
C ILE A 104 13.01 3.98 -6.07
N ILE A 105 12.96 4.81 -5.02
CA ILE A 105 11.95 4.72 -3.95
C ILE A 105 11.38 6.10 -3.61
N GLY A 106 10.23 6.12 -2.94
CA GLY A 106 9.65 7.32 -2.35
C GLY A 106 10.28 7.65 -0.99
N ALA A 107 10.14 8.89 -0.55
CA ALA A 107 10.56 9.33 0.78
C ALA A 107 9.88 8.55 1.91
N ASP A 108 8.60 8.19 1.74
CA ASP A 108 7.85 7.33 2.66
C ASP A 108 8.52 5.95 2.84
N GLN A 109 8.99 5.35 1.75
CA GLN A 109 9.70 4.07 1.78
C GLN A 109 11.12 4.20 2.33
N PHE A 110 11.74 5.37 2.17
CA PHE A 110 13.07 5.65 2.66
C PHE A 110 13.08 5.75 4.19
N GLU A 111 12.08 6.39 4.81
CA GLU A 111 11.94 6.46 6.27
C GLU A 111 11.90 5.05 6.90
N ASP A 112 11.13 4.14 6.31
CA ASP A 112 10.97 2.76 6.78
C ASP A 112 11.99 1.77 6.18
N PHE A 113 13.01 2.24 5.46
CA PHE A 113 13.92 1.37 4.70
C PHE A 113 14.66 0.35 5.56
N SER A 114 14.91 0.66 6.83
CA SER A 114 15.53 -0.27 7.80
C SER A 114 14.72 -1.54 8.06
N GLN A 115 13.41 -1.53 7.75
CA GLN A 115 12.53 -2.70 7.90
C GLN A 115 12.61 -3.66 6.71
N TRP A 116 13.31 -3.27 5.64
CA TRP A 116 13.42 -4.09 4.44
C TRP A 116 14.38 -5.25 4.65
N LYS A 117 14.04 -6.41 4.09
CA LYS A 117 14.89 -7.61 4.15
C LYS A 117 16.28 -7.31 3.57
N GLU A 118 17.32 -7.53 4.37
CA GLU A 118 18.73 -7.30 4.00
C GLU A 118 19.01 -5.86 3.54
N PHE A 119 18.39 -4.85 4.16
CA PHE A 119 18.56 -3.45 3.74
C PHE A 119 20.03 -3.00 3.66
N GLN A 120 20.92 -3.47 4.55
CA GLN A 120 22.35 -3.13 4.48
C GLN A 120 23.00 -3.65 3.20
N LYS A 121 22.58 -4.82 2.71
CA LYS A 121 23.08 -5.40 1.47
C LYS A 121 22.54 -4.66 0.25
N ILE A 122 21.33 -4.11 0.33
CA ILE A 122 20.82 -3.22 -0.72
C ILE A 122 21.76 -2.01 -0.88
N LEU A 123 22.23 -1.42 0.23
CA LEU A 123 23.17 -0.29 0.23
C LEU A 123 24.59 -0.62 -0.27
N THR A 124 24.91 -1.89 -0.52
CA THR A 124 26.17 -2.32 -1.16
C THR A 124 25.96 -2.70 -2.63
N GLU A 125 24.79 -3.21 -2.98
CA GLU A 125 24.48 -3.79 -4.29
C GLU A 125 23.77 -2.83 -5.26
N ALA A 126 23.30 -1.67 -4.79
CA ALA A 126 22.73 -0.65 -5.64
C ALA A 126 22.91 0.75 -5.04
N ASN A 127 22.87 1.77 -5.90
CA ASN A 127 22.63 3.15 -5.49
C ASN A 127 21.14 3.35 -5.20
N LEU A 128 20.80 4.38 -4.42
CA LEU A 128 19.42 4.78 -4.15
C LEU A 128 19.09 6.11 -4.81
N ILE A 129 17.91 6.18 -5.41
CA ILE A 129 17.27 7.44 -5.80
C ILE A 129 16.02 7.59 -4.95
N VAL A 130 16.01 8.59 -4.08
CA VAL A 130 14.88 8.91 -3.20
C VAL A 130 14.10 10.06 -3.82
N THR A 131 12.84 9.79 -4.13
CA THR A 131 11.93 10.79 -4.70
C THR A 131 11.13 11.46 -3.60
N THR A 132 11.08 12.79 -3.65
CA THR A 132 10.39 13.61 -2.65
C THR A 132 9.26 14.38 -3.31
N ARG A 133 8.18 14.61 -2.55
CA ARG A 133 7.03 15.44 -2.97
C ARG A 133 7.05 16.76 -2.20
N PRO A 134 6.34 17.81 -2.66
CA PRO A 134 6.18 19.02 -1.87
C PRO A 134 5.64 18.70 -0.47
N GLY A 135 6.22 19.34 0.56
CA GLY A 135 5.96 19.04 1.97
C GLY A 135 6.94 18.03 2.57
N TRP A 136 7.81 17.41 1.76
CA TRP A 136 8.96 16.65 2.24
C TRP A 136 10.26 17.39 1.91
N ASP A 137 10.97 17.82 2.96
CA ASP A 137 12.23 18.53 2.81
C ASP A 137 13.39 17.54 2.69
N ILE A 138 14.26 17.80 1.71
CA ILE A 138 15.52 17.07 1.62
C ILE A 138 16.34 17.42 2.86
N PRO A 139 16.92 16.42 3.55
CA PRO A 139 17.79 16.68 4.69
C PRO A 139 18.77 17.81 4.36
N ALA A 140 18.94 18.78 5.25
CA ALA A 140 19.92 19.85 5.05
C ALA A 140 21.32 19.37 5.45
N GLU A 141 21.38 18.46 6.43
CA GLU A 141 22.61 18.01 7.08
C GLU A 141 22.54 16.50 7.40
N ALA A 142 23.70 15.89 7.67
CA ALA A 142 23.79 14.46 7.95
C ALA A 142 23.03 14.03 9.22
N ASP A 143 22.84 14.93 10.19
CA ASP A 143 22.14 14.63 11.44
C ASP A 143 20.63 14.47 11.27
N GLU A 144 20.07 15.02 10.18
CA GLU A 144 18.65 14.88 9.80
C GLU A 144 18.38 13.56 9.05
N LEU A 145 19.43 12.82 8.67
CA LEU A 145 19.26 11.53 8.00
C LEU A 145 18.71 10.46 8.95
N PRO A 146 18.02 9.44 8.42
CA PRO A 146 17.63 8.28 9.20
C PRO A 146 18.83 7.64 9.92
N GLU A 147 18.61 7.20 11.15
CA GLU A 147 19.67 6.68 12.03
C GLU A 147 20.47 5.53 11.40
N TYR A 148 19.81 4.71 10.58
CA TYR A 148 20.44 3.58 9.89
C TYR A 148 21.47 4.01 8.81
N LEU A 149 21.50 5.28 8.39
CA LEU A 149 22.45 5.81 7.40
C LEU A 149 23.59 6.63 7.99
N LYS A 150 23.39 7.30 9.13
CA LYS A 150 24.36 8.28 9.67
C LYS A 150 25.78 7.74 9.74
N SER A 151 25.95 6.51 10.24
CA SER A 151 27.27 5.85 10.36
C SER A 151 27.89 5.43 9.02
N LEU A 152 27.08 5.34 7.96
CA LEU A 152 27.47 4.93 6.62
C LEU A 152 27.81 6.10 5.70
N VAL A 153 27.50 7.35 6.07
CA VAL A 153 27.85 8.54 5.29
C VAL A 153 29.36 8.71 5.24
N ALA A 154 29.90 8.82 4.02
CA ALA A 154 31.28 9.21 3.75
C ALA A 154 31.37 10.70 3.41
N GLU A 155 30.50 11.17 2.52
CA GLU A 155 30.39 12.57 2.11
C GLU A 155 28.93 12.96 1.92
N TYR A 156 28.62 14.22 2.21
CA TYR A 156 27.29 14.81 2.08
C TYR A 156 27.36 16.09 1.25
N ASP A 157 26.64 16.13 0.14
CA ASP A 157 26.52 17.30 -0.72
C ASP A 157 25.05 17.54 -1.08
N PHE A 158 24.36 18.29 -0.22
CA PHE A 158 22.98 18.76 -0.38
C PHE A 158 21.96 17.66 -0.72
N ASN A 159 21.79 17.32 -2.00
CA ASN A 159 20.88 16.27 -2.46
C ASN A 159 21.58 14.95 -2.85
N PHE A 160 22.87 14.81 -2.54
CA PHE A 160 23.68 13.65 -2.85
C PHE A 160 24.48 13.21 -1.63
N ILE A 161 24.51 11.89 -1.39
CA ILE A 161 25.24 11.28 -0.28
C ILE A 161 26.10 10.18 -0.84
N GLU A 162 27.41 10.25 -0.57
CA GLU A 162 28.30 9.12 -0.79
C GLU A 162 28.35 8.26 0.46
N LEU A 163 28.20 6.95 0.29
CA LEU A 163 28.27 5.98 1.36
C LEU A 163 29.66 5.35 1.41
N LYS A 164 30.08 4.96 2.62
CA LYS A 164 31.31 4.17 2.86
C LYS A 164 31.33 2.83 2.12
N THR A 165 30.18 2.39 1.60
CA THR A 165 30.04 1.19 0.75
C THR A 165 30.49 1.43 -0.71
N GLY A 166 30.78 2.67 -1.10
CA GLY A 166 31.04 3.06 -2.49
C GLY A 166 29.77 3.17 -3.35
N ARG A 167 28.60 3.23 -2.71
CA ARG A 167 27.29 3.54 -3.33
C ARG A 167 26.86 4.95 -2.95
N ASN A 168 25.81 5.45 -3.59
CA ASN A 168 25.25 6.76 -3.28
C ASN A 168 23.74 6.75 -3.04
N VAL A 169 23.26 7.78 -2.36
CA VAL A 169 21.85 8.14 -2.22
C VAL A 169 21.65 9.52 -2.84
N GLN A 170 20.79 9.60 -3.85
CA GLN A 170 20.45 10.86 -4.52
C GLN A 170 18.98 11.23 -4.26
N PHE A 171 18.74 12.45 -3.81
CA PHE A 171 17.39 12.99 -3.63
C PHE A 171 16.94 13.76 -4.87
N ILE A 172 15.74 13.42 -5.36
CA ILE A 172 15.11 14.05 -6.51
C ILE A 172 13.71 14.53 -6.13
N ARG A 173 13.52 15.85 -6.12
CA ARG A 173 12.20 16.45 -5.95
C ARG A 173 11.37 16.29 -7.23
N LEU A 174 10.17 15.74 -7.05
CA LEU A 174 9.14 15.63 -8.07
C LEU A 174 8.25 16.88 -8.08
N ASP A 175 7.77 17.26 -9.26
CA ASP A 175 6.65 18.19 -9.40
C ASP A 175 5.37 17.44 -9.04
N ASP A 176 4.54 17.99 -8.16
CA ASP A 176 3.48 17.19 -7.55
C ASP A 176 2.38 16.81 -8.52
N ILE A 177 1.92 15.57 -8.37
CA ILE A 177 0.63 15.11 -8.85
C ILE A 177 -0.02 14.47 -7.66
N GLU A 178 -0.99 15.18 -7.07
CA GLU A 178 -1.78 14.69 -5.95
C GLU A 178 -2.68 13.54 -6.43
N VAL A 179 -2.14 12.33 -6.35
CA VAL A 179 -2.85 11.10 -6.69
C VAL A 179 -2.29 9.92 -5.90
N SER A 180 -3.19 9.08 -5.39
CA SER A 180 -2.86 7.79 -4.81
C SER A 180 -3.66 6.66 -5.46
N ALA A 181 -3.07 5.47 -5.52
CA ALA A 181 -3.78 4.29 -6.03
C ALA A 181 -5.03 3.97 -5.19
N SER A 182 -5.00 4.20 -3.87
CA SER A 182 -6.14 3.97 -3.00
C SER A 182 -7.33 4.89 -3.32
N GLU A 183 -7.06 6.16 -3.56
CA GLU A 183 -8.08 7.12 -4.00
C GLU A 183 -8.64 6.75 -5.38
N VAL A 184 -7.78 6.41 -6.34
CA VAL A 184 -8.22 5.96 -7.67
C VAL A 184 -9.15 4.76 -7.57
N ARG A 185 -8.80 3.74 -6.76
CA ARG A 185 -9.68 2.58 -6.53
C ARG A 185 -11.02 2.99 -5.95
N LYS A 186 -11.05 3.93 -5.00
CA LYS A 186 -12.28 4.46 -4.40
C LYS A 186 -13.17 5.15 -5.44
N LEU A 187 -12.60 6.00 -6.29
CA LEU A 187 -13.33 6.68 -7.36
C LEU A 187 -13.89 5.68 -8.37
N LEU A 188 -13.08 4.73 -8.83
CA LEU A 188 -13.51 3.68 -9.76
C LEU A 188 -14.68 2.85 -9.21
N ARG A 189 -14.61 2.43 -7.95
CA ARG A 189 -15.70 1.66 -7.30
C ARG A 189 -16.99 2.45 -7.18
N THR A 190 -16.89 3.76 -6.93
CA THR A 190 -18.06 4.64 -6.78
C THR A 190 -18.58 5.18 -8.13
N GLY A 191 -18.02 4.72 -9.25
CA GLY A 191 -18.37 5.19 -10.59
C GLY A 191 -18.04 6.67 -10.80
N ARG A 192 -17.17 7.24 -9.96
CA ARG A 192 -16.73 8.63 -10.10
C ARG A 192 -15.64 8.74 -11.17
N PRO A 193 -15.60 9.88 -11.88
CA PRO A 193 -14.62 10.09 -12.94
C PRO A 193 -13.18 10.05 -12.40
N VAL A 194 -12.26 9.51 -13.20
CA VAL A 194 -10.81 9.38 -12.87
C VAL A 194 -9.91 9.97 -13.96
N GLU A 195 -10.47 10.85 -14.79
CA GLU A 195 -9.73 11.50 -15.86
C GLU A 195 -8.54 12.26 -15.26
N LYS A 196 -7.41 12.24 -15.96
CA LYS A 196 -6.13 12.85 -15.53
C LYS A 196 -5.45 12.17 -14.34
N LEU A 197 -6.12 11.29 -13.60
CA LEU A 197 -5.46 10.48 -12.56
C LEU A 197 -4.78 9.25 -13.16
N LEU A 198 -5.32 8.71 -14.25
CA LEU A 198 -4.81 7.55 -14.98
C LEU A 198 -4.37 7.91 -16.41
N PRO A 199 -3.38 7.20 -16.97
CA PRO A 199 -3.20 7.16 -18.42
C PRO A 199 -4.47 6.63 -19.10
N LEU A 200 -4.85 7.21 -20.25
CA LEU A 200 -6.07 6.82 -20.98
C LEU A 200 -6.11 5.33 -21.36
N SER A 201 -4.94 4.75 -21.66
CA SER A 201 -4.79 3.31 -21.95
C SER A 201 -5.13 2.43 -20.74
N VAL A 202 -4.73 2.84 -19.54
CA VAL A 202 -5.03 2.16 -18.28
C VAL A 202 -6.51 2.27 -17.98
N GLU A 203 -7.09 3.47 -18.10
CA GLU A 203 -8.52 3.70 -17.88
C GLU A 203 -9.38 2.84 -18.82
N SER A 204 -9.04 2.82 -20.11
CA SER A 204 -9.73 2.01 -21.12
C SER A 204 -9.67 0.52 -20.78
N TYR A 205 -8.49 0.03 -20.40
CA TYR A 205 -8.28 -1.36 -20.01
C TYR A 205 -9.08 -1.74 -18.76
N VAL A 206 -9.07 -0.89 -17.72
CA VAL A 206 -9.85 -1.07 -16.49
C VAL A 206 -11.33 -1.18 -16.80
N LYS A 207 -11.85 -0.33 -17.68
CA LYS A 207 -13.26 -0.32 -18.07
C LYS A 207 -13.65 -1.56 -18.86
N GLU A 208 -12.85 -1.95 -19.85
CA GLU A 208 -13.06 -3.14 -20.68
C GLU A 208 -13.08 -4.42 -19.84
N HIS A 209 -12.14 -4.54 -18.89
CA HIS A 209 -11.99 -5.71 -18.05
C HIS A 209 -12.81 -5.64 -16.76
N LYS A 210 -13.65 -4.60 -16.59
CA LYS A 210 -14.55 -4.44 -15.44
C LYS A 210 -13.82 -4.52 -14.09
N MET A 211 -12.62 -3.95 -14.01
CA MET A 211 -11.78 -4.00 -12.82
C MET A 211 -12.27 -3.00 -11.77
N TYR A 212 -11.88 -3.22 -10.50
CA TYR A 212 -12.18 -2.32 -9.38
C TYR A 212 -13.67 -2.09 -9.12
N ARG A 213 -14.48 -3.15 -9.25
CA ARG A 213 -15.92 -3.11 -8.93
C ARG A 213 -16.19 -3.08 -7.43
N PRO A 214 -17.37 -2.57 -7.01
CA PRO A 214 -17.84 -2.70 -5.64
C PRO A 214 -17.86 -4.16 -5.17
N ILE A 215 -17.55 -4.37 -3.89
CA ILE A 215 -17.61 -5.69 -3.25
C ILE A 215 -19.05 -6.23 -3.16
N GLY A 216 -20.07 -5.36 -3.22
CA GLY A 216 -21.48 -5.74 -3.17
C GLY A 216 -21.88 -6.79 -4.22
N ASP A 217 -21.16 -6.90 -5.34
CA ASP A 217 -21.37 -7.97 -6.32
C ASP A 217 -21.07 -9.38 -5.77
N LYS A 218 -20.23 -9.50 -4.74
CA LYS A 218 -19.78 -10.76 -4.12
C LYS A 218 -20.48 -11.05 -2.78
N ILE A 219 -20.94 -10.02 -2.08
CA ILE A 219 -21.61 -10.13 -0.77
C ILE A 219 -23.11 -9.89 -0.95
N GLY A 220 -23.92 -10.95 -0.87
CA GLY A 220 -25.37 -10.86 -1.06
C GLY A 220 -26.18 -10.45 0.17
N ASP A 221 -25.64 -10.62 1.38
CA ASP A 221 -26.33 -10.32 2.65
C ASP A 221 -25.33 -9.69 3.63
N PHE A 222 -25.31 -8.35 3.67
CA PHE A 222 -24.39 -7.60 4.52
C PHE A 222 -24.73 -7.71 6.01
N ALA A 223 -25.97 -8.03 6.39
CA ALA A 223 -26.30 -8.27 7.80
C ALA A 223 -25.63 -9.56 8.30
N LYS A 224 -25.70 -10.65 7.52
CA LYS A 224 -24.98 -11.90 7.84
C LYS A 224 -23.46 -11.72 7.78
N PHE A 225 -22.96 -10.97 6.80
CA PHE A 225 -21.55 -10.67 6.69
C PHE A 225 -21.03 -9.88 7.90
N THR A 226 -21.80 -8.90 8.38
CA THR A 226 -21.51 -8.13 9.59
C THR A 226 -21.49 -9.01 10.84
N ALA A 227 -22.47 -9.91 10.98
CA ALA A 227 -22.50 -10.87 12.08
C ALA A 227 -21.28 -11.81 12.05
N PHE A 228 -20.91 -12.33 10.89
CA PHE A 228 -19.71 -13.17 10.72
C PHE A 228 -18.43 -12.44 11.17
N CYS A 229 -18.24 -11.18 10.77
CA CYS A 229 -17.09 -10.39 11.24
C CYS A 229 -17.09 -10.23 12.77
N GLY A 230 -18.27 -10.06 13.38
CA GLY A 230 -18.44 -10.07 14.83
C GLY A 230 -18.01 -11.40 15.48
N ASP A 231 -18.47 -12.53 14.93
CA ASP A 231 -18.12 -13.88 15.42
C ASP A 231 -16.61 -14.14 15.33
N VAL A 232 -15.97 -13.69 14.24
CA VAL A 232 -14.51 -13.75 14.10
C VAL A 232 -13.83 -12.97 15.22
N LEU A 233 -14.28 -11.75 15.50
CA LEU A 233 -13.71 -10.92 16.57
C LEU A 233 -13.88 -11.56 17.95
N PHE A 234 -15.05 -12.13 18.25
CA PHE A 234 -15.27 -12.89 19.48
C PHE A 234 -14.35 -14.11 19.59
N SER A 235 -14.21 -14.88 18.51
CA SER A 235 -13.33 -16.07 18.48
C SER A 235 -11.86 -15.74 18.77
N LYS A 236 -11.46 -14.48 18.55
CA LYS A 236 -10.13 -13.94 18.80
C LYS A 236 -10.05 -13.10 20.07
N LYS A 237 -11.05 -13.19 20.95
CA LYS A 237 -11.10 -12.53 22.27
C LYS A 237 -11.09 -10.99 22.18
N ALA A 238 -11.67 -10.43 21.13
CA ALA A 238 -11.98 -9.01 21.12
C ALA A 238 -13.00 -8.69 22.23
N ILE A 239 -12.91 -7.49 22.80
CA ILE A 239 -13.84 -7.02 23.83
C ILE A 239 -14.74 -5.92 23.27
N GLN A 240 -15.91 -5.76 23.88
CA GLN A 240 -16.89 -4.74 23.52
C GLN A 240 -17.25 -4.73 22.02
N VAL A 241 -17.39 -5.92 21.41
CA VAL A 241 -17.79 -6.05 20.00
C VAL A 241 -19.25 -5.63 19.85
N ARG A 242 -19.51 -4.67 18.98
CA ARG A 242 -20.85 -4.17 18.65
C ARG A 242 -21.00 -4.01 17.14
N GLY A 243 -22.17 -4.37 16.62
CA GLY A 243 -22.51 -4.19 15.21
C GLY A 243 -23.73 -3.29 15.06
N PHE A 244 -23.74 -2.45 14.05
CA PHE A 244 -24.83 -1.51 13.78
C PHE A 244 -25.26 -1.60 12.31
N ASP A 245 -26.58 -1.57 12.11
CA ASP A 245 -27.23 -1.36 10.82
C ASP A 245 -27.58 0.13 10.69
N LEU A 246 -26.94 0.79 9.73
CA LEU A 246 -26.99 2.21 9.43
C LEU A 246 -27.71 2.50 8.10
N THR A 247 -28.36 1.50 7.48
CA THR A 247 -29.01 1.63 6.16
C THR A 247 -30.03 2.76 6.05
N ASN A 248 -30.66 3.12 7.17
CA ASN A 248 -31.64 4.22 7.24
C ASN A 248 -31.03 5.56 7.66
N MET A 249 -29.70 5.67 7.72
CA MET A 249 -28.98 6.86 8.13
C MET A 249 -28.18 7.46 6.96
N SER A 250 -27.88 8.75 7.02
CA SER A 250 -26.87 9.37 6.16
C SER A 250 -25.46 9.06 6.70
N ALA A 251 -25.08 7.79 6.63
CA ALA A 251 -23.78 7.30 7.07
C ALA A 251 -22.85 7.02 5.88
N VAL A 252 -21.56 6.90 6.16
CA VAL A 252 -20.52 6.59 5.15
C VAL A 252 -20.59 5.12 4.71
N SER A 253 -21.07 4.24 5.58
CA SER A 253 -21.32 2.82 5.31
C SER A 253 -22.72 2.41 5.77
N GLU A 254 -23.24 1.34 5.19
CA GLU A 254 -24.57 0.78 5.54
C GLU A 254 -24.52 -0.03 6.83
N TYR A 255 -23.38 -0.63 7.13
CA TYR A 255 -23.11 -1.42 8.32
C TYR A 255 -21.77 -1.02 8.92
N THR A 256 -21.66 -1.16 10.24
CA THR A 256 -20.38 -0.99 10.93
C THR A 256 -20.23 -1.97 12.08
N VAL A 257 -19.00 -2.41 12.34
CA VAL A 257 -18.63 -3.15 13.55
C VAL A 257 -17.58 -2.36 14.29
N VAL A 258 -17.72 -2.25 15.61
CA VAL A 258 -16.69 -1.70 16.50
C VAL A 258 -16.30 -2.73 17.53
N ALA A 259 -15.00 -2.96 17.66
CA ALA A 259 -14.43 -3.86 18.64
C ALA A 259 -13.15 -3.27 19.26
N SER A 260 -12.75 -3.80 20.40
CA SER A 260 -11.53 -3.41 21.10
C SER A 260 -10.58 -4.60 21.22
N GLY A 261 -9.30 -4.38 20.92
CA GLY A 261 -8.18 -5.20 21.34
C GLY A 261 -7.60 -4.69 22.68
N THR A 262 -6.94 -5.59 23.40
CA THR A 262 -6.32 -5.30 24.71
C THR A 262 -4.96 -4.61 24.63
N SER A 263 -4.39 -4.51 23.43
CA SER A 263 -3.14 -3.82 23.10
C SER A 263 -3.14 -3.45 21.62
N THR A 264 -2.23 -2.58 21.18
CA THR A 264 -2.08 -2.22 19.76
C THR A 264 -1.79 -3.44 18.90
N ARG A 265 -0.87 -4.31 19.32
CA ARG A 265 -0.57 -5.58 18.63
C ARG A 265 -1.79 -6.50 18.53
N HIS A 266 -2.61 -6.55 19.58
CA HIS A 266 -3.83 -7.34 19.55
C HIS A 266 -4.85 -6.75 18.58
N ALA A 267 -5.03 -5.42 18.53
CA ALA A 267 -5.90 -4.77 17.57
C ALA A 267 -5.48 -5.05 16.11
N THR A 268 -4.19 -4.94 15.79
CA THR A 268 -3.67 -5.32 14.46
C THR A 268 -3.94 -6.80 14.17
N SER A 269 -3.68 -7.70 15.12
CA SER A 269 -3.93 -9.13 14.93
C SER A 269 -5.42 -9.46 14.73
N LEU A 270 -6.33 -8.75 15.40
CA LEU A 270 -7.77 -8.90 15.17
C LEU A 270 -8.14 -8.55 13.72
N ALA A 271 -7.60 -7.45 13.19
CA ALA A 271 -7.82 -7.04 11.81
C ALA A 271 -7.30 -8.09 10.82
N GLU A 272 -6.09 -8.62 11.05
CA GLU A 272 -5.51 -9.71 10.24
C GLU A 272 -6.39 -10.95 10.22
N ASN A 273 -6.95 -11.34 11.37
CA ASN A 273 -7.84 -12.49 11.46
C ASN A 273 -9.17 -12.25 10.74
N VAL A 274 -9.77 -11.06 10.85
CA VAL A 274 -10.96 -10.68 10.09
C VAL A 274 -10.68 -10.80 8.59
N VAL A 275 -9.59 -10.21 8.10
CA VAL A 275 -9.24 -10.27 6.68
C VAL A 275 -8.99 -11.70 6.20
N SER A 276 -8.26 -12.50 6.98
CA SER A 276 -7.97 -13.90 6.63
C SER A 276 -9.23 -14.74 6.54
N LEU A 277 -10.11 -14.67 7.55
CA LEU A 277 -11.31 -15.52 7.63
C LEU A 277 -12.41 -15.06 6.68
N VAL A 278 -12.53 -13.75 6.42
CA VAL A 278 -13.40 -13.23 5.36
C VAL A 278 -12.94 -13.71 3.99
N LYS A 279 -11.62 -13.70 3.73
CA LYS A 279 -11.07 -14.24 2.47
C LYS A 279 -11.39 -15.72 2.31
N GLU A 280 -11.24 -16.51 3.37
CA GLU A 280 -11.54 -17.95 3.35
C GLU A 280 -13.03 -18.23 3.10
N GLN A 281 -13.92 -17.52 3.82
CA GLN A 281 -15.35 -17.79 3.80
C GLN A 281 -16.06 -17.17 2.59
N TYR A 282 -15.67 -15.96 2.18
CA TYR A 282 -16.36 -15.17 1.15
C TYR A 282 -15.54 -14.94 -0.12
N ASN A 283 -14.25 -15.31 -0.13
CA ASN A 283 -13.33 -15.02 -1.23
C ASN A 283 -13.29 -13.51 -1.59
N VAL A 284 -13.28 -12.68 -0.54
CA VAL A 284 -13.28 -11.22 -0.61
C VAL A 284 -12.13 -10.69 0.24
N LEU A 285 -11.44 -9.68 -0.28
CA LEU A 285 -10.47 -8.87 0.47
C LEU A 285 -11.09 -7.51 0.82
N PRO A 286 -10.55 -6.79 1.82
CA PRO A 286 -11.03 -5.44 2.11
C PRO A 286 -10.65 -4.46 1.01
N GLN A 287 -11.49 -3.45 0.84
CA GLN A 287 -11.31 -2.32 -0.06
C GLN A 287 -10.08 -1.46 0.28
N SER A 288 -9.86 -1.24 1.57
CA SER A 288 -8.71 -0.58 2.18
C SER A 288 -8.54 -1.08 3.62
N ILE A 289 -7.33 -0.91 4.14
CA ILE A 289 -6.97 -1.15 5.53
C ILE A 289 -6.08 0.01 5.97
N GLU A 290 -6.36 0.59 7.12
CA GLU A 290 -5.62 1.73 7.68
C GLU A 290 -5.27 1.48 9.17
N GLY A 291 -4.14 2.01 9.63
CA GLY A 291 -3.73 2.02 11.04
C GLY A 291 -3.13 0.72 11.60
N THR A 292 -2.80 -0.25 10.75
CA THR A 292 -2.20 -1.55 11.16
C THR A 292 -0.78 -1.44 11.72
N ASP A 293 -0.05 -0.44 11.24
CA ASP A 293 1.29 -0.03 11.62
C ASP A 293 1.36 0.45 13.08
N GLU A 294 0.43 1.32 13.50
CA GLU A 294 0.35 1.78 14.89
C GLU A 294 -0.48 0.85 15.79
N GLY A 295 -1.52 0.23 15.24
CA GLY A 295 -2.49 -0.61 15.95
C GLY A 295 -3.37 0.11 16.97
N ARG A 296 -3.34 1.46 17.01
CA ARG A 296 -4.18 2.26 17.92
C ARG A 296 -5.64 2.27 17.50
N TRP A 297 -5.86 2.43 16.20
CA TRP A 297 -7.17 2.34 15.57
C TRP A 297 -6.97 1.78 14.17
N VAL A 298 -7.39 0.53 13.99
CA VAL A 298 -7.34 -0.16 12.71
C VAL A 298 -8.72 -0.08 12.07
N VAL A 299 -8.76 0.31 10.80
CA VAL A 299 -10.00 0.34 10.00
C VAL A 299 -9.87 -0.67 8.88
N VAL A 300 -10.80 -1.61 8.80
CA VAL A 300 -10.92 -2.56 7.70
C VAL A 300 -12.20 -2.24 6.94
N ASP A 301 -12.07 -1.72 5.73
CA ASP A 301 -13.19 -1.24 4.91
C ASP A 301 -13.57 -2.32 3.87
N TYR A 302 -14.82 -2.76 3.83
CA TYR A 302 -15.38 -3.63 2.79
C TYR A 302 -16.40 -2.90 1.89
N GLY A 303 -16.54 -1.58 2.01
CA GLY A 303 -17.54 -0.75 1.34
C GLY A 303 -18.77 -0.58 2.21
N SER A 304 -19.79 -1.41 1.99
CA SER A 304 -21.03 -1.35 2.79
C SER A 304 -20.83 -1.71 4.26
N LEU A 305 -19.78 -2.47 4.59
CA LEU A 305 -19.38 -2.75 5.97
C LEU A 305 -18.01 -2.13 6.24
N ILE A 306 -17.89 -1.36 7.32
CA ILE A 306 -16.62 -0.92 7.89
C ILE A 306 -16.42 -1.57 9.27
N VAL A 307 -15.24 -2.14 9.52
CA VAL A 307 -14.88 -2.72 10.81
C VAL A 307 -13.82 -1.84 11.47
N HIS A 308 -14.19 -1.19 12.58
CA HIS A 308 -13.27 -0.41 13.41
C HIS A 308 -12.78 -1.24 14.58
N ILE A 309 -11.46 -1.38 14.69
CA ILE A 309 -10.82 -2.15 15.75
C ILE A 309 -9.88 -1.22 16.50
N PHE A 310 -10.21 -0.92 17.75
CA PHE A 310 -9.44 -0.01 18.58
C PHE A 310 -8.50 -0.77 19.51
N TYR A 311 -7.39 -0.14 19.90
CA TYR A 311 -6.86 -0.41 21.23
C TYR A 311 -7.84 0.18 22.26
N ASP A 312 -8.28 -0.63 23.24
CA ASP A 312 -9.39 -0.28 24.13
C ASP A 312 -9.27 1.09 24.82
N PHE A 313 -8.04 1.48 25.21
CA PHE A 313 -7.79 2.78 25.82
C PHE A 313 -8.13 3.94 24.87
N VAL A 314 -7.80 3.79 23.59
CA VAL A 314 -8.00 4.81 22.55
C VAL A 314 -9.49 4.93 22.17
N ARG A 315 -10.24 3.81 22.19
CA ARG A 315 -11.67 3.82 21.86
C ARG A 315 -12.48 4.83 22.68
N GLN A 316 -12.13 4.97 23.96
CA GLN A 316 -12.84 5.87 24.87
C GLN A 316 -12.71 7.34 24.45
N GLU A 317 -11.56 7.72 23.88
CA GLU A 317 -11.30 9.07 23.39
C GLU A 317 -12.15 9.41 22.15
N TYR A 318 -12.24 8.46 21.20
CA TYR A 318 -13.00 8.67 19.95
C TYR A 318 -14.51 8.54 20.13
N SER A 319 -14.98 7.60 20.97
CA SER A 319 -16.40 7.38 21.26
C SER A 319 -17.31 7.35 20.01
N LEU A 320 -16.88 6.69 18.92
CA LEU A 320 -17.58 6.72 17.62
C LEU A 320 -19.03 6.24 17.71
N GLU A 321 -19.35 5.37 18.66
CA GLU A 321 -20.70 4.84 18.85
C GLU A 321 -21.72 5.95 19.19
N LYS A 322 -21.27 7.11 19.67
CA LYS A 322 -22.14 8.28 19.87
C LYS A 322 -22.72 8.80 18.55
N LEU A 323 -21.98 8.64 17.44
CA LEU A 323 -22.40 9.05 16.10
C LEU A 323 -23.50 8.15 15.52
N TRP A 324 -23.67 6.94 16.06
CA TRP A 324 -24.65 5.95 15.58
C TRP A 324 -25.72 5.62 16.62
N THR A 325 -26.00 6.56 17.53
CA THR A 325 -27.03 6.41 18.57
C THR A 325 -28.42 6.17 17.99
N GLU A 326 -28.68 6.64 16.77
CA GLU A 326 -29.92 6.39 16.01
C GLU A 326 -29.85 5.13 15.12
N GLY A 327 -28.67 4.51 15.00
CA GLY A 327 -28.46 3.27 14.25
C GLY A 327 -29.06 2.07 14.97
N LYS A 328 -29.48 1.06 14.22
CA LYS A 328 -30.06 -0.15 14.80
C LYS A 328 -28.94 -1.07 15.28
N ASP A 329 -28.81 -1.24 16.60
CA ASP A 329 -27.90 -2.23 17.20
C ASP A 329 -28.29 -3.65 16.75
N MET A 330 -27.33 -4.35 16.15
CA MET A 330 -27.54 -5.72 15.65
C MET A 330 -27.52 -6.78 16.75
N SER A 331 -27.23 -6.38 18.00
CA SER A 331 -27.20 -7.23 19.18
C SER A 331 -26.31 -8.47 19.00
N LEU A 332 -25.12 -8.27 18.43
CA LEU A 332 -24.12 -9.32 18.26
C LEU A 332 -23.79 -9.93 19.64
N LYS A 333 -23.87 -11.25 19.76
CA LYS A 333 -23.61 -11.97 21.01
C LYS A 333 -22.36 -12.79 20.86
N ASP A 334 -21.53 -12.79 21.89
CA ASP A 334 -20.38 -13.68 21.96
C ASP A 334 -20.87 -15.13 22.04
N PRO A 335 -20.68 -15.97 21.00
CA PRO A 335 -21.14 -17.35 21.03
C PRO A 335 -20.30 -18.22 21.98
N TYR A 336 -19.19 -17.69 22.52
CA TYR A 336 -18.27 -18.39 23.41
C TYR A 336 -18.45 -17.99 24.88
N VAL A 337 -19.30 -17.02 25.18
CA VAL A 337 -19.72 -16.69 26.55
C VAL A 337 -20.97 -17.49 26.88
N LYS A 338 -20.84 -18.42 27.83
CA LYS A 338 -21.94 -19.25 28.34
C LYS A 338 -22.91 -18.49 29.23
#